data_AF-A0AA44CMA4-F1
#
_entry.id   AF-A0AA44CMA4-F1
#
_cell.length_a   1.000
_cell.length_b   1.000
_cell.length_c   1.000
_cell.angle_alpha   90.00
_cell.angle_beta   90.00
_cell.angle_gamma   90.00
#
_symmetry.space_group_name_H-M   'P 1'
#
loop_
_entity.id
_entity.type
_entity.pdbx_description
1 polymer ?
#
loop_
_entity_poly.entity_id
_entity_poly.type
_entity_poly.pdbx_seq_one_letter_code
_entity_poly.pdbx_strand_id
1 'polypeptide(L)'
;MNVKYKHLFIYILLLILSPATMADFIFSNRYVKNYSNCSVKLLDDNSVEVSFQANMVDTGKPEDNPVPLSRHDALLSLYFYHANGSPNTNIQLSNISNLTLNGSSPKNKSNSIQEIRFNFKGSSTPFNGRHYSVSFNVSANTLKSIRIGATVGRVIMTYDTEQEYPLLSSKGVSFSPTGHQCEPFDPQSGIAPQPLKIDPKFRLASGVWQLKTLDLDYLLEALAAHGKRTTARGLHVLLANPTASRFCLSYRSIGIENTRYMIKASNRNGLSANNKHFQLKENTGNNTINYQVRMKNAQNRDVNFELPKEQKFIKLRNNNNDTEQICWLPKIRFYGTDTTIDKGSYSDTLNFTITPEA
;
A
#
# COMPACT_ATOMS: atom_id res chain seq x y z
N MET A 1 -42.75 45.93 -19.25
CA MET A 1 -42.41 44.50 -19.14
C MET A 1 -40.94 44.38 -18.75
N ASN A 2 -40.63 44.31 -17.45
CA ASN A 2 -39.35 43.88 -16.88
C ASN A 2 -39.38 44.09 -15.36
N VAL A 3 -38.60 43.27 -14.64
CA VAL A 3 -38.27 43.37 -13.20
C VAL A 3 -39.29 42.79 -12.20
N LYS A 4 -39.44 41.45 -12.18
CA LYS A 4 -39.83 40.71 -10.95
C LYS A 4 -39.13 39.35 -10.75
N TYR A 5 -38.01 39.09 -11.44
CA TYR A 5 -37.29 37.80 -11.33
C TYR A 5 -35.97 37.84 -10.55
N LYS A 6 -35.46 39.01 -10.16
CA LYS A 6 -34.16 39.11 -9.45
C LYS A 6 -34.21 38.76 -7.97
N HIS A 7 -35.35 38.94 -7.29
CA HIS A 7 -35.47 38.62 -5.86
C HIS A 7 -35.75 37.13 -5.60
N LEU A 8 -36.37 36.42 -6.55
CA LEU A 8 -36.64 34.98 -6.41
C LEU A 8 -35.33 34.17 -6.46
N PHE A 9 -34.36 34.60 -7.28
CA PHE A 9 -33.08 33.89 -7.43
C PHE A 9 -32.14 34.04 -6.22
N ILE A 10 -32.22 35.17 -5.50
CA ILE A 10 -31.43 35.39 -4.27
C ILE A 10 -32.02 34.59 -3.10
N TYR A 11 -33.34 34.44 -3.03
CA TYR A 11 -33.98 33.61 -2.00
C TYR A 11 -33.74 32.11 -2.22
N ILE A 12 -33.65 31.66 -3.47
CA ILE A 12 -33.34 30.27 -3.81
C ILE A 12 -31.85 29.94 -3.58
N LEU A 13 -30.93 30.91 -3.74
CA LEU A 13 -29.51 30.69 -3.40
C LEU A 13 -29.24 30.61 -1.89
N LEU A 14 -30.08 31.22 -1.06
CA LEU A 14 -30.00 31.15 0.41
C LEU A 14 -30.61 29.87 1.00
N LEU A 15 -31.37 29.09 0.20
CA LEU A 15 -32.01 27.84 0.61
C LEU A 15 -31.17 26.57 0.31
N ILE A 16 -29.97 26.72 -0.25
CA ILE A 16 -29.02 25.60 -0.48
C ILE A 16 -28.00 25.47 0.68
N LEU A 17 -28.06 26.36 1.67
CA LEU A 17 -27.43 26.12 2.97
C LEU A 17 -28.33 25.18 3.76
N SER A 18 -28.23 23.89 3.47
CA SER A 18 -28.71 22.86 4.36
C SER A 18 -28.17 23.12 5.76
N PRO A 19 -29.01 23.23 6.80
CA PRO A 19 -28.55 23.20 8.17
C PRO A 19 -28.23 21.74 8.49
N ALA A 20 -27.10 21.25 7.99
CA ALA A 20 -26.32 20.35 8.83
C ALA A 20 -25.62 21.27 9.83
N THR A 21 -26.33 21.62 10.92
CA THR A 21 -25.69 22.13 12.14
C THR A 21 -24.86 20.99 12.71
N MET A 22 -23.76 20.66 12.02
CA MET A 22 -22.59 20.08 12.66
C MET A 22 -22.20 21.12 13.70
N ALA A 23 -22.34 20.81 14.98
CA ALA A 23 -21.78 21.67 16.01
C ALA A 23 -20.31 21.91 15.63
N ASP A 24 -19.92 23.17 15.41
CA ASP A 24 -18.54 23.51 15.09
C ASP A 24 -17.65 22.92 16.18
N PHE A 25 -16.74 22.02 15.78
CA PHE A 25 -15.77 21.46 16.71
C PHE A 25 -14.95 22.62 17.29
N ILE A 26 -14.92 22.72 18.61
CA ILE A 26 -14.04 23.69 19.27
C ILE A 26 -12.67 23.02 19.37
N PHE A 27 -11.65 23.64 18.77
CA PHE A 27 -10.28 23.13 18.86
C PHE A 27 -9.46 23.90 19.89
N SER A 28 -8.62 23.19 20.65
CA SER A 28 -7.72 23.80 21.63
C SER A 28 -6.37 23.08 21.67
N ASN A 29 -5.29 23.83 21.86
CA ASN A 29 -3.93 23.30 22.00
C ASN A 29 -3.52 23.02 23.45
N ARG A 30 -4.44 23.25 24.41
CA ARG A 30 -4.10 23.43 25.84
C ARG A 30 -4.04 22.14 26.66
N TYR A 31 -4.56 21.02 26.17
CA TYR A 31 -4.74 19.83 27.01
C TYR A 31 -4.05 18.56 26.50
N VAL A 32 -3.53 18.55 25.27
CA VAL A 32 -2.62 17.50 24.79
C VAL A 32 -1.20 18.07 24.78
N LYS A 33 -0.29 17.41 25.50
CA LYS A 33 1.13 17.78 25.55
C LYS A 33 1.83 17.31 24.28
N ASN A 34 1.80 16.00 24.03
CA ASN A 34 2.38 15.32 22.87
C ASN A 34 1.74 13.93 22.70
N TYR A 35 2.19 13.21 21.68
CA TYR A 35 1.85 11.81 21.45
C TYR A 35 3.09 10.92 21.57
N SER A 36 2.90 9.68 22.01
CA SER A 36 3.94 8.66 22.16
C SER A 36 3.41 7.28 21.76
N ASN A 37 4.29 6.27 21.72
CA ASN A 37 3.94 4.87 21.47
C ASN A 37 3.12 4.67 20.18
N CYS A 38 3.46 5.43 19.13
CA CYS A 38 2.75 5.35 17.85
C CYS A 38 3.17 4.11 17.06
N SER A 39 2.18 3.35 16.61
CA SER A 39 2.36 2.18 15.76
C SER A 39 1.24 2.11 14.73
N VAL A 40 1.59 2.02 13.45
CA VAL A 40 0.67 1.59 12.37
C VAL A 40 1.34 0.47 11.60
N LYS A 41 0.65 -0.65 11.49
CA LYS A 41 1.16 -1.83 10.78
C LYS A 41 0.09 -2.47 9.93
N LEU A 42 0.50 -2.96 8.76
CA LEU A 42 -0.33 -3.78 7.90
C LEU A 42 -0.27 -5.24 8.35
N LEU A 43 -1.43 -5.84 8.60
CA LEU A 43 -1.57 -7.23 9.00
C LEU A 43 -1.61 -8.18 7.78
N ASP A 44 -1.59 -9.49 8.04
CA ASP A 44 -1.56 -10.48 6.96
C ASP A 44 -2.90 -10.66 6.23
N ASP A 45 -4.00 -10.31 6.89
CA ASP A 45 -5.34 -10.21 6.31
C ASP A 45 -5.59 -8.87 5.60
N ASN A 46 -4.53 -8.08 5.39
CA ASN A 46 -4.52 -6.74 4.83
C ASN A 46 -5.22 -5.65 5.68
N SER A 47 -5.73 -5.98 6.87
CA SER A 47 -6.22 -4.95 7.79
C SER A 47 -5.07 -4.13 8.37
N VAL A 48 -5.38 -2.92 8.82
CA VAL A 48 -4.38 -1.99 9.37
C VAL A 48 -4.61 -1.86 10.87
N GLU A 49 -3.64 -2.28 11.68
CA GLU A 49 -3.66 -2.07 13.12
C GLU A 49 -3.00 -0.74 13.45
N VAL A 50 -3.66 0.08 14.27
CA VAL A 50 -3.24 1.41 14.68
C VAL A 50 -3.25 1.48 16.20
N SER A 51 -2.19 2.01 16.79
CA SER A 51 -2.16 2.40 18.20
C SER A 51 -1.31 3.63 18.45
N PHE A 52 -1.67 4.39 19.47
CA PHE A 52 -0.91 5.55 19.94
C PHE A 52 -1.32 5.93 21.36
N GLN A 53 -0.50 6.74 22.00
CA GLN A 53 -0.78 7.32 23.31
C GLN A 53 -0.81 8.85 23.19
N ALA A 54 -1.92 9.48 23.58
CA ALA A 54 -1.99 10.92 23.77
C ALA A 54 -1.63 11.25 25.22
N ASN A 55 -0.56 12.00 25.43
CA ASN A 55 -0.15 12.45 26.76
C ASN A 55 -0.82 13.77 27.07
N MET A 56 -1.60 13.79 28.13
CA MET A 56 -2.38 14.96 28.52
C MET A 56 -1.49 15.95 29.28
N VAL A 57 -1.83 17.23 29.22
CA VAL A 57 -1.20 18.24 30.09
C VAL A 57 -1.64 17.95 31.53
N ASP A 58 -0.68 17.91 32.46
CA ASP A 58 -0.97 17.74 33.88
C ASP A 58 -1.68 19.00 34.39
N THR A 59 -2.98 18.87 34.67
CA THR A 59 -3.82 19.98 35.15
C THR A 59 -3.70 20.22 36.66
N GLY A 60 -2.64 19.72 37.30
CA GLY A 60 -2.38 19.88 38.74
C GLY A 60 -2.04 21.30 39.23
N LYS A 61 -2.09 22.34 38.37
CA LYS A 61 -1.93 23.74 38.80
C LYS A 61 -3.14 24.59 38.41
N PRO A 62 -3.82 25.26 39.37
CA PRO A 62 -5.10 25.93 39.18
C PRO A 62 -4.97 27.38 38.66
N GLU A 63 -3.96 27.69 37.85
CA GLU A 63 -3.68 29.09 37.46
C GLU A 63 -4.23 29.51 36.08
N ASP A 64 -4.93 28.64 35.36
CA ASP A 64 -5.70 29.05 34.19
C ASP A 64 -7.08 28.38 34.23
N ASN A 65 -8.12 29.20 34.50
CA ASN A 65 -9.55 28.85 34.55
C ASN A 65 -9.90 27.48 33.93
N PRO A 66 -10.04 26.42 34.75
CA PRO A 66 -10.41 25.12 34.22
C PRO A 66 -11.89 25.16 33.84
N VAL A 67 -12.17 25.13 32.53
CA VAL A 67 -13.47 24.66 32.06
C VAL A 67 -13.71 23.31 32.75
N PRO A 68 -14.85 23.10 33.44
CA PRO A 68 -15.19 21.83 34.07
C PRO A 68 -15.31 20.74 33.00
N LEU A 69 -14.19 20.12 32.69
CA LEU A 69 -14.16 19.01 31.74
C LEU A 69 -14.69 17.78 32.46
N SER A 70 -15.79 17.19 31.97
CA SER A 70 -16.22 15.86 32.42
C SER A 70 -15.03 14.90 32.29
N ARG A 71 -14.50 14.43 33.42
CA ARG A 71 -13.33 13.54 33.45
C ARG A 71 -13.63 12.16 32.85
N HIS A 72 -14.91 11.90 32.55
CA HIS A 72 -15.40 10.61 32.14
C HIS A 72 -15.72 10.53 30.65
N ASP A 73 -15.84 11.66 29.94
CA ASP A 73 -16.24 11.69 28.53
C ASP A 73 -15.08 12.12 27.64
N ALA A 74 -14.46 11.14 26.98
CA ALA A 74 -13.41 11.39 25.99
C ALA A 74 -13.95 11.28 24.57
N LEU A 75 -13.31 12.00 23.67
CA LEU A 75 -13.57 11.97 22.24
C LEU A 75 -12.34 11.46 21.49
N LEU A 76 -12.59 10.78 20.39
CA LEU A 76 -11.59 10.44 19.37
C LEU A 76 -12.14 10.85 18.01
N SER A 77 -11.30 11.50 17.23
CA SER A 77 -11.59 11.86 15.84
C SER A 77 -10.49 11.28 14.95
N LEU A 78 -10.91 10.55 13.93
CA LEU A 78 -10.04 9.86 12.98
C LEU A 78 -10.18 10.49 11.59
N TYR A 79 -9.05 10.63 10.92
CA TYR A 79 -8.91 11.27 9.62
C TYR A 79 -8.18 10.33 8.68
N PHE A 80 -8.82 10.00 7.57
CA PHE A 80 -8.25 9.12 6.55
C PHE A 80 -8.14 9.87 5.24
N TYR A 81 -7.11 9.56 4.46
CA TYR A 81 -6.84 10.24 3.20
C TYR A 81 -6.60 9.25 2.07
N HIS A 82 -7.00 9.66 0.86
CA HIS A 82 -6.68 8.97 -0.36
C HIS A 82 -5.22 9.21 -0.78
N ALA A 83 -4.71 8.43 -1.74
CA ALA A 83 -3.34 8.55 -2.23
C ALA A 83 -3.04 9.91 -2.90
N ASN A 84 -4.07 10.59 -3.43
CA ASN A 84 -3.97 11.94 -3.99
C ASN A 84 -3.99 13.05 -2.91
N GLY A 85 -4.08 12.69 -1.63
CA GLY A 85 -4.12 13.62 -0.51
C GLY A 85 -5.51 14.15 -0.16
N SER A 86 -6.57 13.79 -0.88
CA SER A 86 -7.93 14.23 -0.52
C SER A 86 -8.47 13.44 0.68
N PRO A 87 -9.29 14.03 1.56
CA PRO A 87 -9.96 13.31 2.65
C PRO A 87 -10.80 12.13 2.12
N ASN A 88 -10.78 11.01 2.83
CA ASN A 88 -11.62 9.85 2.57
C ASN A 88 -12.82 9.85 3.52
N THR A 89 -13.95 10.34 3.02
CA THR A 89 -15.20 10.48 3.79
C THR A 89 -16.06 9.22 3.80
N ASN A 90 -15.66 8.17 3.09
CA ASN A 90 -16.43 6.92 2.98
C ASN A 90 -16.17 5.95 4.15
N ILE A 91 -15.18 6.23 4.99
CA ILE A 91 -14.85 5.41 6.14
C ILE A 91 -15.81 5.72 7.28
N GLN A 92 -16.53 4.69 7.73
CA GLN A 92 -17.47 4.77 8.84
C GLN A 92 -16.94 3.99 10.04
N LEU A 93 -17.52 4.24 11.21
CA LEU A 93 -17.14 3.53 12.44
C LEU A 93 -17.31 2.01 12.32
N SER A 94 -18.24 1.53 11.50
CA SER A 94 -18.45 0.10 11.21
C SER A 94 -17.29 -0.56 10.46
N ASN A 95 -16.42 0.21 9.81
CA ASN A 95 -15.18 -0.27 9.18
C ASN A 95 -14.02 -0.40 10.16
N ILE A 96 -14.24 -0.01 11.42
CA ILE A 96 -13.24 0.01 12.48
C ILE A 96 -13.60 -1.05 13.52
N SER A 97 -12.70 -2.00 13.73
CA SER A 97 -12.86 -3.05 14.73
C SER A 97 -11.87 -2.88 15.88
N ASN A 98 -12.16 -3.52 17.03
CA ASN A 98 -11.32 -3.49 18.23
C ASN A 98 -10.96 -2.07 18.71
N LEU A 99 -11.79 -1.08 18.40
CA LEU A 99 -11.56 0.29 18.82
C LEU A 99 -11.70 0.40 20.33
N THR A 100 -10.62 0.84 20.97
CA THR A 100 -10.56 1.07 22.41
C THR A 100 -9.83 2.36 22.73
N LEU A 101 -10.28 3.00 23.80
CA LEU A 101 -9.56 4.09 24.47
C LEU A 101 -9.39 3.67 25.93
N ASN A 102 -8.14 3.55 26.39
CA ASN A 102 -7.80 3.00 27.72
C ASN A 102 -8.52 1.67 28.02
N GLY A 103 -8.66 0.82 27.00
CA GLY A 103 -9.36 -0.47 27.09
C GLY A 103 -10.90 -0.40 27.10
N SER A 104 -11.49 0.79 27.09
CA SER A 104 -12.96 0.97 27.02
C SER A 104 -13.42 1.10 25.57
N SER A 105 -14.55 0.49 25.23
CA SER A 105 -15.17 0.57 23.89
C SER A 105 -16.01 1.84 23.71
N PRO A 106 -16.29 2.27 22.46
CA PRO A 106 -17.15 3.42 22.19
C PRO A 106 -18.57 3.26 22.75
N LYS A 107 -19.17 4.39 23.14
CA LYS A 107 -20.60 4.48 23.48
C LYS A 107 -21.40 4.54 22.18
N ASN A 108 -21.72 3.39 21.62
CA ASN A 108 -22.39 3.24 20.31
C ASN A 108 -23.67 4.08 20.19
N LYS A 109 -23.60 5.21 19.47
CA LYS A 109 -24.76 6.01 19.04
C LYS A 109 -24.63 6.64 17.64
N SER A 110 -23.44 6.67 17.05
CA SER A 110 -23.16 7.32 15.77
C SER A 110 -22.19 6.47 14.93
N ASN A 111 -22.36 6.51 13.60
CA ASN A 111 -21.42 5.92 12.65
C ASN A 111 -20.28 6.87 12.26
N SER A 112 -20.24 8.09 12.81
CA SER A 112 -19.19 9.07 12.54
C SER A 112 -17.85 8.65 13.16
N ILE A 113 -16.78 8.84 12.40
CA ILE A 113 -15.40 8.65 12.86
C ILE A 113 -14.76 9.93 13.40
N GLN A 114 -15.43 11.08 13.27
CA GLN A 114 -14.93 12.38 13.71
C GLN A 114 -15.36 12.73 15.14
N GLU A 115 -16.27 11.97 15.75
CA GLU A 115 -16.75 12.23 17.10
C GLU A 115 -17.09 10.92 17.82
N ILE A 116 -16.08 10.08 18.01
CA ILE A 116 -16.25 8.79 18.68
C ILE A 116 -16.19 9.03 20.19
N ARG A 117 -17.31 8.79 20.86
CA ARG A 117 -17.46 9.08 22.30
C ARG A 117 -17.13 7.86 23.16
N PHE A 118 -16.34 8.07 24.21
CA PHE A 118 -16.00 7.08 25.23
C PHE A 118 -16.44 7.58 26.59
N ASN A 119 -17.06 6.70 27.39
CA ASN A 119 -17.49 7.02 28.74
C ASN A 119 -16.81 6.08 29.74
N PHE A 120 -16.03 6.63 30.66
CA PHE A 120 -15.28 5.90 31.69
C PHE A 120 -16.02 5.76 33.02
N LYS A 121 -17.29 6.19 33.10
CA LYS A 121 -18.07 6.10 34.34
C LYS A 121 -18.30 4.63 34.68
N GLY A 122 -17.74 4.18 35.80
CA GLY A 122 -17.84 2.78 36.24
C GLY A 122 -16.92 1.80 35.49
N SER A 123 -15.96 2.29 34.69
CA SER A 123 -14.97 1.43 34.03
C SER A 123 -13.98 0.85 35.05
N SER A 124 -13.56 -0.40 34.83
CA SER A 124 -12.51 -1.07 35.60
C SER A 124 -11.12 -0.44 35.41
N THR A 125 -10.95 0.36 34.36
CA THR A 125 -9.75 1.16 34.06
C THR A 125 -10.10 2.66 34.04
N PRO A 126 -10.33 3.28 35.21
CA PRO A 126 -10.68 4.70 35.28
C PRO A 126 -9.57 5.57 34.71
N PHE A 127 -9.94 6.63 33.98
CA PHE A 127 -8.98 7.58 33.43
C PHE A 127 -8.20 8.27 34.57
N ASN A 128 -6.88 8.07 34.59
CA ASN A 128 -5.99 8.55 35.65
C ASN A 128 -5.46 9.98 35.46
N GLY A 129 -5.94 10.72 34.46
CA GLY A 129 -5.50 12.10 34.20
C GLY A 129 -4.33 12.24 33.24
N ARG A 130 -3.52 11.19 33.02
CA ARG A 130 -2.18 11.36 32.42
C ARG A 130 -2.11 11.05 30.93
N HIS A 131 -2.84 10.04 30.47
CA HIS A 131 -2.79 9.65 29.07
C HIS A 131 -4.06 8.94 28.58
N TYR A 132 -4.28 9.04 27.27
CA TYR A 132 -5.22 8.20 26.51
C TYR A 132 -4.44 7.24 25.62
N SER A 133 -4.58 5.95 25.84
CA SER A 133 -4.06 4.88 25.00
C SER A 133 -5.14 4.45 24.02
N VAL A 134 -4.92 4.66 22.74
CA VAL A 134 -5.87 4.35 21.66
C VAL A 134 -5.36 3.17 20.88
N SER A 135 -6.25 2.23 20.53
CA SER A 135 -5.96 1.12 19.63
C SER A 135 -7.18 0.78 18.80
N PHE A 136 -7.00 0.46 17.52
CA PHE A 136 -8.05 0.00 16.62
C PHE A 136 -7.49 -0.68 15.39
N ASN A 137 -8.36 -1.40 14.68
CA ASN A 137 -8.06 -1.99 13.39
C ASN A 137 -8.99 -1.39 12.34
N VAL A 138 -8.47 -1.13 11.14
CA VAL A 138 -9.25 -0.69 9.97
C VAL A 138 -9.24 -1.81 8.94
N SER A 139 -10.41 -2.14 8.41
CA SER A 139 -10.54 -3.22 7.42
C SER A 139 -9.79 -2.94 6.11
N ALA A 140 -9.21 -4.01 5.55
CA ALA A 140 -8.38 -4.01 4.35
C ALA A 140 -9.02 -3.31 3.14
N ASN A 141 -10.29 -3.63 2.89
CA ASN A 141 -11.07 -3.13 1.76
C ASN A 141 -11.38 -1.62 1.84
N THR A 142 -11.12 -0.98 2.98
CA THR A 142 -11.46 0.42 3.23
C THR A 142 -10.28 1.37 2.99
N LEU A 143 -9.03 0.88 3.10
CA LEU A 143 -7.82 1.68 2.96
C LEU A 143 -6.99 1.27 1.75
N LYS A 144 -6.87 2.19 0.79
CA LYS A 144 -6.03 2.01 -0.41
C LYS A 144 -4.62 2.56 -0.22
N SER A 145 -4.54 3.68 0.48
CA SER A 145 -3.33 4.31 1.00
C SER A 145 -3.51 4.42 2.52
N ILE A 146 -2.43 4.15 3.26
CA ILE A 146 -2.46 4.19 4.71
C ILE A 146 -1.94 5.56 5.12
N ARG A 147 -2.85 6.53 5.16
CA ARG A 147 -2.64 7.91 5.59
C ARG A 147 -3.66 8.21 6.67
N ILE A 148 -3.21 8.14 7.91
CA ILE A 148 -4.08 8.19 9.09
C ILE A 148 -3.63 9.35 9.96
N GLY A 149 -4.56 10.26 10.24
CA GLY A 149 -4.47 11.27 11.28
C GLY A 149 -5.47 10.95 12.38
N ALA A 150 -5.16 11.35 13.61
CA ALA A 150 -6.07 11.24 14.74
C ALA A 150 -5.92 12.43 15.68
N THR A 151 -6.99 12.78 16.37
CA THR A 151 -6.92 13.67 17.53
C THR A 151 -7.84 13.19 18.62
N VAL A 152 -7.49 13.51 19.86
CA VAL A 152 -8.31 13.21 21.04
C VAL A 152 -8.96 14.48 21.54
N GLY A 153 -10.08 14.31 22.24
CA GLY A 153 -10.82 15.41 22.82
C GLY A 153 -11.66 15.03 24.01
N ARG A 154 -12.57 15.92 24.36
CA ARG A 154 -13.50 15.80 25.48
C ARG A 154 -14.82 16.47 25.17
N VAL A 155 -15.86 16.06 25.86
CA VAL A 155 -17.12 16.81 25.88
C VAL A 155 -17.04 17.87 26.98
N ILE A 156 -17.33 19.12 26.64
CA ILE A 156 -17.56 20.20 27.59
C ILE A 156 -19.07 20.41 27.75
N MET A 157 -19.50 20.74 28.96
CA MET A 157 -20.89 21.07 29.25
C MET A 157 -20.95 22.50 29.76
N THR A 158 -21.85 23.31 29.19
CA THR A 158 -22.14 24.65 29.70
C THR A 158 -23.01 24.54 30.96
N TYR A 159 -22.65 25.30 32.00
CA TYR A 159 -23.37 25.27 33.28
C TYR A 159 -24.84 25.74 33.15
N ASP A 160 -25.10 26.70 32.27
CA ASP A 160 -26.41 27.38 32.20
C ASP A 160 -27.42 26.65 31.31
N THR A 161 -26.96 25.89 30.32
CA THR A 161 -27.84 25.25 29.31
C THR A 161 -27.74 23.73 29.31
N GLU A 162 -26.85 23.14 30.12
CA GLU A 162 -26.47 21.71 30.11
C GLU A 162 -26.11 21.20 28.70
N GLN A 163 -25.73 22.10 27.80
CA GLN A 163 -25.47 21.76 26.41
C GLN A 163 -24.06 21.23 26.28
N GLU A 164 -23.94 20.07 25.64
CA GLU A 164 -22.68 19.39 25.38
C GLU A 164 -22.05 19.90 24.08
N TYR A 165 -20.77 20.29 24.11
CA TYR A 165 -19.99 20.63 22.93
C TYR A 165 -18.74 19.75 22.82
N PRO A 166 -18.40 19.25 21.62
CA PRO A 166 -17.17 18.53 21.40
C PRO A 166 -15.98 19.50 21.35
N LEU A 167 -15.04 19.32 22.28
CA LEU A 167 -13.76 20.00 22.30
C LEU A 167 -12.67 19.03 21.82
N LEU A 168 -12.04 19.31 20.68
CA LEU A 168 -10.97 18.50 20.08
C LEU A 168 -9.60 19.17 20.21
N SER A 169 -8.52 18.38 20.22
CA SER A 169 -7.18 18.93 20.32
C SER A 169 -6.76 19.43 18.94
N SER A 170 -6.25 20.67 18.85
CA SER A 170 -5.62 21.15 17.62
C SER A 170 -4.26 20.49 17.36
N LYS A 171 -3.68 19.81 18.36
CA LYS A 171 -2.54 18.91 18.18
C LYS A 171 -3.07 17.50 17.93
N GLY A 172 -3.00 17.05 16.69
CA GLY A 172 -3.23 15.66 16.31
C GLY A 172 -1.93 14.87 16.16
N VAL A 173 -2.10 13.59 15.85
CA VAL A 173 -1.03 12.64 15.55
C VAL A 173 -1.24 12.00 14.20
N SER A 174 -0.14 11.81 13.48
CA SER A 174 -0.02 10.89 12.36
C SER A 174 1.21 10.02 12.57
N PHE A 175 1.59 9.26 11.55
CA PHE A 175 2.60 8.22 11.67
C PHE A 175 3.68 8.42 10.62
N SER A 176 4.92 8.17 11.01
CA SER A 176 6.03 8.21 10.07
C SER A 176 5.87 7.15 8.97
N PRO A 177 6.60 7.25 7.85
CA PRO A 177 6.53 6.24 6.79
C PRO A 177 6.90 4.82 7.23
N THR A 178 7.64 4.65 8.32
CA THR A 178 7.93 3.32 8.90
C THR A 178 6.83 2.82 9.83
N GLY A 179 5.90 3.69 10.24
CA GLY A 179 4.78 3.36 11.10
C GLY A 179 5.11 3.35 12.59
N HIS A 180 6.35 3.63 13.00
CA HIS A 180 6.81 3.46 14.39
C HIS A 180 7.05 4.77 15.17
N GLN A 181 6.83 5.92 14.53
CA GLN A 181 7.04 7.23 15.15
C GLN A 181 5.79 8.10 15.02
N CYS A 182 5.57 8.93 16.04
CA CYS A 182 4.51 9.93 16.04
C CYS A 182 4.95 11.14 15.22
N GLU A 183 4.15 11.53 14.25
CA GLU A 183 4.34 12.76 13.48
C GLU A 183 3.23 13.77 13.84
N PRO A 184 3.52 15.08 13.89
CA PRO A 184 2.50 16.07 14.14
C PRO A 184 1.45 16.04 13.03
N PHE A 185 0.18 16.21 13.41
CA PHE A 185 -0.92 16.31 12.46
C PHE A 185 -1.84 17.44 12.89
N ASP A 186 -2.20 18.32 11.94
CA ASP A 186 -3.17 19.38 12.17
C ASP A 186 -4.54 18.93 11.62
N PRO A 187 -5.51 18.59 12.50
CA PRO A 187 -6.84 18.14 12.08
C PRO A 187 -7.66 19.21 11.36
N GLN A 188 -7.24 20.49 11.41
CA GLN A 188 -7.93 21.60 10.76
C GLN A 188 -7.36 21.94 9.38
N SER A 189 -6.10 21.55 9.13
CA SER A 189 -5.39 21.93 7.88
C SER A 189 -5.98 21.30 6.62
N GLY A 190 -6.65 20.16 6.74
CA GLY A 190 -7.08 19.34 5.60
C GLY A 190 -5.90 18.71 4.81
N ILE A 191 -4.67 18.84 5.30
CA ILE A 191 -3.47 18.32 4.64
C ILE A 191 -3.27 16.85 5.02
N ALA A 192 -3.13 15.99 4.03
CA ALA A 192 -2.87 14.57 4.26
C ALA A 192 -1.48 14.36 4.90
N PRO A 193 -1.37 13.49 5.92
CA PRO A 193 -0.08 13.10 6.46
C PRO A 193 0.71 12.26 5.45
N GLN A 194 1.98 12.03 5.79
CA GLN A 194 2.82 11.11 5.02
C GLN A 194 2.20 9.70 5.04
N PRO A 195 2.35 8.96 3.93
CA PRO A 195 1.85 7.60 3.81
C PRO A 195 2.74 6.62 4.57
N LEU A 196 2.14 5.57 5.10
CA LEU A 196 2.91 4.39 5.51
C LEU A 196 3.54 3.74 4.27
N LYS A 197 4.85 3.54 4.31
CA LYS A 197 5.61 2.82 3.30
C LYS A 197 5.45 1.32 3.53
N ILE A 198 4.81 0.64 2.58
CA ILE A 198 4.68 -0.82 2.59
C ILE A 198 5.56 -1.41 1.50
N ASP A 199 6.53 -2.22 1.91
CA ASP A 199 7.31 -2.99 0.95
C ASP A 199 6.45 -4.14 0.38
N PRO A 200 6.33 -4.25 -0.95
CA PRO A 200 5.50 -5.26 -1.57
C PRO A 200 6.04 -6.67 -1.29
N LYS A 201 5.18 -7.53 -0.75
CA LYS A 201 5.47 -8.96 -0.64
C LYS A 201 5.18 -9.63 -1.99
N PHE A 202 6.24 -9.87 -2.78
CA PHE A 202 6.12 -10.57 -4.06
C PHE A 202 5.94 -12.08 -3.87
N ARG A 203 5.09 -12.68 -4.71
CA ARG A 203 4.96 -14.12 -4.86
C ARG A 203 5.04 -14.50 -6.33
N LEU A 204 5.75 -15.59 -6.61
CA LEU A 204 5.85 -16.15 -7.95
C LEU A 204 4.71 -17.14 -8.16
N ALA A 205 3.91 -16.95 -9.20
CA ALA A 205 2.78 -17.84 -9.49
C ALA A 205 3.10 -18.99 -10.46
N SER A 206 4.25 -18.96 -11.14
CA SER A 206 4.69 -20.01 -12.07
C SER A 206 6.21 -20.11 -12.10
N GLY A 207 6.73 -21.33 -12.04
CA GLY A 207 8.16 -21.59 -11.83
C GLY A 207 8.84 -22.53 -12.83
N VAL A 208 8.12 -23.14 -13.77
CA VAL A 208 8.71 -24.13 -14.71
C VAL A 208 8.30 -23.84 -16.14
N TRP A 209 9.29 -23.67 -17.02
CA TRP A 209 9.10 -23.49 -18.45
C TRP A 209 9.59 -24.72 -19.20
N GLN A 210 8.66 -25.57 -19.62
CA GLN A 210 8.98 -26.75 -20.42
C GLN A 210 8.98 -26.39 -21.90
N LEU A 211 10.07 -26.72 -22.60
CA LEU A 211 10.18 -26.55 -24.05
C LEU A 211 9.67 -27.80 -24.77
N LYS A 212 9.18 -27.62 -26.00
CA LYS A 212 8.89 -28.75 -26.88
C LYS A 212 10.20 -29.48 -27.22
N THR A 213 10.11 -30.79 -27.40
CA THR A 213 11.21 -31.60 -27.94
C THR A 213 11.62 -31.06 -29.31
N LEU A 214 12.93 -30.98 -29.54
CA LEU A 214 13.53 -30.56 -30.79
C LEU A 214 14.34 -31.71 -31.35
N ASP A 215 14.23 -31.91 -32.66
CA ASP A 215 15.11 -32.81 -33.38
C ASP A 215 16.54 -32.25 -33.43
N LEU A 216 17.53 -33.12 -33.21
CA LEU A 216 18.93 -32.71 -33.10
C LEU A 216 19.49 -32.23 -34.44
N ASP A 217 19.17 -32.93 -35.53
CA ASP A 217 19.64 -32.57 -36.87
C ASP A 217 19.06 -31.22 -37.28
N TYR A 218 17.76 -31.02 -37.05
CA TYR A 218 17.11 -29.72 -37.27
C TYR A 218 17.76 -28.60 -36.43
N LEU A 219 18.07 -28.85 -35.16
CA LEU A 219 18.73 -27.87 -34.29
C LEU A 219 20.11 -27.49 -34.85
N LEU A 220 20.94 -28.47 -35.18
CA LEU A 220 22.29 -28.27 -35.70
C LEU A 220 22.26 -27.52 -37.04
N GLU A 221 21.40 -27.93 -37.98
CA GLU A 221 21.21 -27.27 -39.27
C GLU A 221 20.76 -25.81 -39.09
N ALA A 222 19.76 -25.57 -38.24
CA ALA A 222 19.24 -24.23 -37.99
C ALA A 222 20.30 -23.32 -37.38
N LEU A 223 21.04 -23.80 -36.37
CA LEU A 223 22.10 -23.02 -35.73
C LEU A 223 23.27 -22.74 -36.69
N ALA A 224 23.66 -23.71 -37.52
CA ALA A 224 24.69 -23.54 -38.55
C ALA A 224 24.26 -22.53 -39.64
N ALA A 225 23.00 -22.58 -40.08
CA ALA A 225 22.44 -21.62 -41.04
C ALA A 225 22.39 -20.19 -40.47
N HIS A 226 22.09 -20.06 -39.16
CA HIS A 226 22.07 -18.78 -38.47
C HIS A 226 23.47 -18.20 -38.22
N GLY A 227 24.50 -19.03 -38.01
CA GLY A 227 25.89 -18.58 -37.92
C GLY A 227 26.43 -17.96 -39.22
N LYS A 228 25.87 -18.33 -40.38
CA LYS A 228 26.29 -17.84 -41.71
C LYS A 228 25.61 -16.54 -42.14
N ARG A 229 24.47 -16.17 -41.55
CA ARG A 229 23.78 -14.90 -41.86
C ARG A 229 24.28 -13.81 -40.92
N THR A 230 24.77 -12.70 -41.47
CA THR A 230 25.23 -11.48 -40.76
C THR A 230 24.15 -10.77 -39.92
N THR A 231 22.98 -11.38 -39.73
CA THR A 231 21.94 -10.93 -38.80
C THR A 231 21.66 -12.03 -37.78
N ALA A 232 22.15 -11.82 -36.55
CA ALA A 232 22.07 -12.70 -35.39
C ALA A 232 20.64 -12.97 -34.92
N ARG A 233 19.83 -13.69 -35.70
CA ARG A 233 18.51 -14.15 -35.29
C ARG A 233 18.64 -15.59 -34.79
N GLY A 234 18.70 -15.81 -33.48
CA GLY A 234 18.69 -17.16 -32.89
C GLY A 234 17.42 -17.95 -33.24
N LEU A 235 17.50 -19.27 -33.13
CA LEU A 235 16.41 -20.21 -33.39
C LEU A 235 15.30 -20.03 -32.35
N HIS A 236 14.07 -19.74 -32.77
CA HIS A 236 12.95 -19.63 -31.85
C HIS A 236 12.47 -21.02 -31.40
N VAL A 237 12.41 -21.23 -30.08
CA VAL A 237 11.95 -22.49 -29.48
C VAL A 237 10.58 -22.30 -28.86
N LEU A 238 9.73 -23.31 -29.03
CA LEU A 238 8.35 -23.30 -28.55
C LEU A 238 8.24 -23.88 -27.14
N LEU A 239 7.41 -23.26 -26.32
CA LEU A 239 6.99 -23.81 -25.03
C LEU A 239 5.97 -24.93 -25.25
N ALA A 240 6.03 -25.97 -24.43
CA ALA A 240 5.07 -27.07 -24.44
C ALA A 240 3.66 -26.56 -24.10
N ASN A 241 3.55 -25.72 -23.06
CA ASN A 241 2.32 -25.05 -22.69
C ASN A 241 2.56 -23.54 -22.46
N PRO A 242 2.37 -22.69 -23.49
CA PRO A 242 2.61 -21.26 -23.40
C PRO A 242 1.79 -20.54 -22.31
N THR A 243 0.55 -20.98 -22.07
CA THR A 243 -0.35 -20.36 -21.08
C THR A 243 0.10 -20.65 -19.66
N ALA A 244 0.46 -21.90 -19.35
CA ALA A 244 0.97 -22.29 -18.03
C ALA A 244 2.40 -21.79 -17.78
N SER A 245 3.16 -21.54 -18.85
CA SER A 245 4.56 -21.05 -18.79
C SER A 245 4.67 -19.53 -18.63
N ARG A 246 3.58 -18.81 -18.36
CA ARG A 246 3.65 -17.36 -18.12
C ARG A 246 4.39 -17.10 -16.81
N PHE A 247 5.39 -16.22 -16.85
CA PHE A 247 6.02 -15.70 -15.65
C PHE A 247 5.13 -14.64 -15.04
N CYS A 248 4.58 -14.91 -13.86
CA CYS A 248 3.65 -14.00 -13.19
C CYS A 248 4.14 -13.68 -11.78
N LEU A 249 4.26 -12.39 -11.49
CA LEU A 249 4.56 -11.85 -10.17
C LEU A 249 3.27 -11.29 -9.59
N SER A 250 2.80 -11.87 -8.48
CA SER A 250 1.72 -11.29 -7.67
C SER A 250 2.30 -10.52 -6.49
N TYR A 251 1.61 -9.49 -6.06
CA TYR A 251 2.02 -8.64 -4.95
C TYR A 251 0.81 -8.00 -4.26
N ARG A 252 0.95 -7.68 -2.97
CA ARG A 252 -0.05 -6.89 -2.24
C ARG A 252 0.01 -5.45 -2.74
N SER A 253 -1.14 -4.89 -3.11
CA SER A 253 -1.24 -3.55 -3.72
C SER A 253 -1.45 -2.43 -2.72
N ILE A 254 -1.91 -2.75 -1.50
CA ILE A 254 -2.12 -1.76 -0.44
C ILE A 254 -0.80 -1.07 -0.06
N GLY A 255 -0.81 0.25 0.05
CA GLY A 255 0.37 1.04 0.38
C GLY A 255 1.43 1.10 -0.73
N ILE A 256 1.16 0.54 -1.92
CA ILE A 256 2.03 0.76 -3.08
C ILE A 256 1.87 2.19 -3.55
N GLU A 257 2.93 2.95 -3.39
CA GLU A 257 3.09 4.26 -3.98
C GLU A 257 3.85 4.15 -5.30
N ASN A 258 3.95 5.24 -6.07
CA ASN A 258 4.49 5.28 -7.43
C ASN A 258 5.98 4.87 -7.59
N THR A 259 6.54 4.10 -6.65
CA THR A 259 7.86 3.50 -6.66
C THR A 259 8.04 2.55 -7.84
N ARG A 260 9.17 2.70 -8.53
CA ARG A 260 9.60 1.75 -9.56
C ARG A 260 10.48 0.69 -8.92
N TYR A 261 10.45 -0.50 -9.49
CA TYR A 261 11.24 -1.63 -9.05
C TYR A 261 12.05 -2.13 -10.23
N MET A 262 13.34 -2.34 -10.02
CA MET A 262 14.20 -2.99 -10.99
C MET A 262 14.01 -4.50 -10.88
N ILE A 263 13.73 -5.16 -12.00
CA ILE A 263 13.80 -6.61 -12.15
C ILE A 263 15.00 -6.99 -13.01
N LYS A 264 15.77 -7.97 -12.53
CA LYS A 264 16.88 -8.61 -13.26
C LYS A 264 16.85 -10.12 -13.00
N ALA A 265 17.53 -10.87 -13.85
CA ALA A 265 17.69 -12.32 -13.66
C ALA A 265 19.15 -12.73 -13.77
N SER A 266 19.55 -13.69 -12.93
CA SER A 266 20.75 -14.50 -13.10
C SER A 266 20.36 -15.94 -13.40
N ASN A 267 21.31 -16.78 -13.76
CA ASN A 267 21.08 -18.19 -13.98
C ASN A 267 22.09 -19.06 -13.19
N ARG A 268 21.75 -20.34 -13.02
CA ARG A 268 22.59 -21.29 -12.29
C ARG A 268 23.82 -21.70 -13.09
N ASN A 269 23.66 -21.90 -14.40
CA ASN A 269 24.72 -22.46 -15.24
C ASN A 269 25.74 -21.44 -15.73
N GLY A 270 25.54 -20.15 -15.46
CA GLY A 270 26.42 -19.07 -15.91
C GLY A 270 26.14 -18.58 -17.33
N LEU A 271 26.92 -17.59 -17.75
CA LEU A 271 26.81 -16.97 -19.07
C LEU A 271 27.82 -17.57 -20.05
N SER A 272 27.48 -17.51 -21.34
CA SER A 272 28.43 -17.78 -22.42
C SER A 272 29.67 -16.88 -22.31
N ALA A 273 30.82 -17.29 -22.87
CA ALA A 273 32.11 -16.58 -22.74
C ALA A 273 32.06 -15.09 -23.15
N ASN A 274 31.18 -14.73 -24.08
CA ASN A 274 30.96 -13.34 -24.51
C ASN A 274 29.94 -12.56 -23.66
N ASN A 275 29.45 -13.15 -22.56
CA ASN A 275 28.43 -12.62 -21.65
C ASN A 275 27.13 -12.19 -22.34
N LYS A 276 26.76 -12.81 -23.48
CA LYS A 276 25.55 -12.46 -24.25
C LYS A 276 24.38 -13.41 -24.04
N HIS A 277 24.61 -14.63 -23.58
CA HIS A 277 23.58 -15.68 -23.50
C HIS A 277 23.67 -16.41 -22.17
N PHE A 278 22.52 -16.85 -21.66
CA PHE A 278 22.46 -17.90 -20.64
C PHE A 278 22.80 -19.27 -21.26
N GLN A 279 23.01 -20.28 -20.43
CA GLN A 279 23.40 -21.62 -20.88
C GLN A 279 22.48 -22.69 -20.32
N LEU A 280 21.79 -23.42 -21.18
CA LEU A 280 21.21 -24.70 -20.79
C LEU A 280 22.35 -25.72 -20.71
N LYS A 281 22.39 -26.53 -19.66
CA LYS A 281 23.39 -27.59 -19.50
C LYS A 281 22.71 -28.95 -19.60
N GLU A 282 23.38 -29.87 -20.28
CA GLU A 282 22.96 -31.27 -20.32
C GLU A 282 22.99 -31.89 -18.92
N ASN A 283 21.98 -32.67 -18.58
CA ASN A 283 21.88 -33.28 -17.25
C ASN A 283 22.97 -34.35 -16.99
N THR A 284 23.37 -35.09 -18.03
CA THR A 284 24.29 -36.24 -17.94
C THR A 284 25.66 -35.99 -18.57
N GLY A 285 25.89 -34.79 -19.11
CA GLY A 285 27.10 -34.46 -19.86
C GLY A 285 27.58 -33.02 -19.61
N ASN A 286 28.53 -32.58 -20.44
CA ASN A 286 29.11 -31.23 -20.38
C ASN A 286 28.70 -30.36 -21.58
N ASN A 287 27.78 -30.86 -22.41
CA ASN A 287 27.28 -30.10 -23.54
C ASN A 287 26.39 -28.95 -23.07
N THR A 288 26.44 -27.83 -23.79
CA THR A 288 25.63 -26.65 -23.47
C THR A 288 24.90 -26.12 -24.68
N ILE A 289 23.79 -25.41 -24.45
CA ILE A 289 23.05 -24.68 -25.47
C ILE A 289 22.87 -23.24 -25.00
N ASN A 290 23.39 -22.27 -25.76
CA ASN A 290 23.26 -20.85 -25.46
C ASN A 290 21.83 -20.38 -25.75
N TYR A 291 21.26 -19.57 -24.85
CA TYR A 291 19.91 -19.03 -25.05
C TYR A 291 19.72 -17.61 -24.52
N GLN A 292 18.69 -16.94 -25.06
CA GLN A 292 18.14 -15.69 -24.53
C GLN A 292 16.64 -15.83 -24.30
N VAL A 293 16.13 -15.01 -23.39
CA VAL A 293 14.70 -14.94 -23.08
C VAL A 293 14.20 -13.53 -23.27
N ARG A 294 13.21 -13.36 -24.15
CA ARG A 294 12.45 -12.12 -24.28
C ARG A 294 11.15 -12.24 -23.51
N MET A 295 10.99 -11.41 -22.50
CA MET A 295 9.80 -11.36 -21.66
C MET A 295 8.78 -10.43 -22.31
N LYS A 296 7.65 -10.99 -22.78
CA LYS A 296 6.61 -10.25 -23.50
C LYS A 296 5.33 -10.14 -22.67
N ASN A 297 4.95 -8.92 -22.31
CA ASN A 297 3.65 -8.60 -21.75
C ASN A 297 2.74 -8.10 -22.88
N ALA A 298 1.60 -8.76 -23.06
CA ALA A 298 0.66 -8.46 -24.13
C ALA A 298 -0.14 -7.18 -23.85
N GLN A 299 -0.41 -6.91 -22.57
CA GLN A 299 -1.22 -5.78 -22.09
C GLN A 299 -0.42 -4.48 -22.02
N ASN A 300 0.90 -4.55 -21.83
CA ASN A 300 1.76 -3.40 -21.72
C ASN A 300 3.14 -3.73 -22.31
N ARG A 301 3.43 -3.21 -23.51
CA ARG A 301 4.70 -3.47 -24.18
C ARG A 301 5.88 -2.75 -23.51
N ASP A 302 5.63 -1.70 -22.74
CA ASP A 302 6.67 -0.88 -22.11
C ASP A 302 7.40 -1.63 -21.00
N VAL A 303 6.78 -2.69 -20.46
CA VAL A 303 7.39 -3.55 -19.44
C VAL A 303 8.06 -4.79 -20.04
N ASN A 304 8.20 -4.87 -21.37
CA ASN A 304 9.00 -5.93 -22.00
C ASN A 304 10.49 -5.74 -21.69
N PHE A 305 11.21 -6.85 -21.60
CA PHE A 305 12.66 -6.87 -21.39
C PHE A 305 13.31 -8.16 -21.92
N GLU A 306 14.61 -8.11 -22.14
CA GLU A 306 15.42 -9.21 -22.67
C GLU A 306 16.57 -9.59 -21.72
N LEU A 307 16.65 -10.87 -21.40
CA LEU A 307 17.68 -11.42 -20.51
C LEU A 307 18.76 -12.15 -21.34
N PRO A 308 20.05 -12.11 -20.93
CA PRO A 308 20.54 -11.73 -19.60
C PRO A 308 20.85 -10.25 -19.37
N LYS A 309 21.00 -9.43 -20.43
CA LYS A 309 21.65 -8.12 -20.32
C LYS A 309 20.76 -6.99 -19.81
N GLU A 310 19.46 -7.04 -20.04
CA GLU A 310 18.60 -5.94 -19.64
C GLU A 310 18.17 -6.09 -18.19
N GLN A 311 18.29 -4.99 -17.45
CA GLN A 311 17.54 -4.75 -16.23
C GLN A 311 16.36 -3.86 -16.57
N LYS A 312 15.20 -4.15 -15.99
CA LYS A 312 13.97 -3.44 -16.32
C LYS A 312 13.35 -2.80 -15.11
N PHE A 313 13.04 -1.51 -15.20
CA PHE A 313 12.20 -0.85 -14.21
C PHE A 313 10.73 -1.10 -14.51
N ILE A 314 10.05 -1.77 -13.58
CA ILE A 314 8.61 -1.98 -13.59
C ILE A 314 7.96 -1.02 -12.58
N LYS A 315 6.81 -0.46 -12.94
CA LYS A 315 5.99 0.30 -12.00
C LYS A 315 4.85 -0.60 -11.52
N LEU A 316 4.77 -0.80 -10.22
CA LEU A 316 3.66 -1.57 -9.65
C LEU A 316 2.37 -0.75 -9.74
N ARG A 317 1.25 -1.44 -9.89
CA ARG A 317 -0.06 -0.83 -10.01
C ARG A 317 -0.85 -1.10 -8.73
N ASN A 318 -1.83 -0.24 -8.48
CA ASN A 318 -2.86 -0.46 -7.48
C ASN A 318 -4.19 -0.10 -8.14
N ASN A 319 -4.90 -1.10 -8.70
CA ASN A 319 -6.20 -0.88 -9.34
C ASN A 319 -7.36 -1.10 -8.36
N ASN A 320 -7.12 -0.92 -7.05
CA ASN A 320 -8.08 -1.19 -5.96
C ASN A 320 -8.40 -2.67 -5.73
N ASN A 321 -7.52 -3.57 -6.14
CA ASN A 321 -7.58 -4.97 -5.72
C ASN A 321 -6.70 -5.15 -4.47
N ASP A 322 -6.96 -6.20 -3.68
CA ASP A 322 -6.10 -6.59 -2.54
C ASP A 322 -4.73 -7.08 -3.00
N THR A 323 -4.74 -7.81 -4.12
CA THR A 323 -3.56 -8.34 -4.79
C THR A 323 -3.60 -7.99 -6.26
N GLU A 324 -2.47 -7.56 -6.78
CA GLU A 324 -2.27 -7.30 -8.20
C GLU A 324 -1.29 -8.32 -8.78
N GLN A 325 -1.33 -8.49 -10.10
CA GLN A 325 -0.45 -9.41 -10.80
C GLN A 325 0.07 -8.78 -12.09
N ILE A 326 1.35 -9.01 -12.37
CA ILE A 326 1.97 -8.68 -13.66
C ILE A 326 2.57 -9.95 -14.27
N CYS A 327 2.25 -10.19 -15.54
CA CYS A 327 2.62 -11.42 -16.24
C CYS A 327 3.35 -11.15 -17.55
N TRP A 328 4.33 -12.00 -17.86
CA TRP A 328 5.05 -12.01 -19.13
C TRP A 328 5.03 -13.42 -19.73
N LEU A 329 4.95 -13.49 -21.04
CA LEU A 329 5.16 -14.71 -21.81
C LEU A 329 6.64 -14.77 -22.22
N PRO A 330 7.41 -15.78 -21.77
CA PRO A 330 8.78 -15.95 -22.20
C PRO A 330 8.84 -16.39 -23.67
N LYS A 331 9.69 -15.73 -24.45
CA LYS A 331 10.04 -16.12 -25.83
C LYS A 331 11.50 -16.49 -25.86
N ILE A 332 11.77 -17.79 -25.98
CA ILE A 332 13.11 -18.35 -25.89
C ILE A 332 13.72 -18.48 -27.29
N ARG A 333 15.00 -18.13 -27.40
CA ARG A 333 15.79 -18.32 -28.61
C ARG A 333 17.11 -19.01 -28.29
N PHE A 334 17.45 -20.03 -29.07
CA PHE A 334 18.71 -20.74 -29.00
C PHE A 334 19.73 -20.13 -29.95
N TYR A 335 21.00 -20.20 -29.56
CA TYR A 335 22.15 -19.69 -30.28
C TYR A 335 23.24 -20.75 -30.31
N GLY A 336 24.13 -20.67 -31.30
CA GLY A 336 25.26 -21.57 -31.42
C GLY A 336 26.16 -21.53 -30.18
N THR A 337 26.79 -22.67 -29.91
CA THR A 337 27.76 -22.87 -28.83
C THR A 337 29.07 -23.37 -29.41
N ASP A 338 30.17 -23.11 -28.71
CA ASP A 338 31.49 -23.66 -29.07
C ASP A 338 31.63 -25.14 -28.63
N THR A 339 30.73 -25.62 -27.75
CA THR A 339 30.64 -27.03 -27.36
C THR A 339 29.87 -27.84 -28.41
N THR A 340 30.20 -29.13 -28.53
CA THR A 340 29.34 -30.10 -29.22
C THR A 340 27.94 -30.13 -28.58
N ILE A 341 26.90 -30.17 -29.40
CA ILE A 341 25.52 -30.37 -28.95
C ILE A 341 25.17 -31.82 -29.26
N ASP A 342 24.57 -32.53 -28.31
CA ASP A 342 24.22 -33.94 -28.44
C ASP A 342 22.76 -34.18 -28.01
N LYS A 343 22.25 -35.38 -28.24
CA LYS A 343 20.95 -35.82 -27.79
C LYS A 343 20.95 -35.91 -26.26
N GLY A 344 20.05 -35.19 -25.61
CA GLY A 344 19.93 -35.24 -24.17
C GLY A 344 18.84 -34.35 -23.61
N SER A 345 18.73 -34.37 -22.28
CA SER A 345 17.89 -33.44 -21.53
C SER A 345 18.74 -32.27 -21.06
N TYR A 346 18.31 -31.05 -21.41
CA TYR A 346 19.00 -29.81 -21.08
C TYR A 346 18.15 -28.96 -20.15
N SER A 347 18.76 -28.39 -19.12
CA SER A 347 18.05 -27.55 -18.13
C SER A 347 18.88 -26.38 -17.63
N ASP A 348 18.21 -25.35 -17.10
CA ASP A 348 18.80 -24.23 -16.36
C ASP A 348 17.77 -23.73 -15.33
N THR A 349 18.22 -22.94 -14.37
CA THR A 349 17.38 -22.30 -13.36
C THR A 349 17.66 -20.80 -13.36
N LEU A 350 16.62 -20.00 -13.60
CA LEU A 350 16.71 -18.54 -13.55
C LEU A 350 16.29 -18.03 -12.16
N ASN A 351 17.13 -17.18 -11.56
CA ASN A 351 16.84 -16.49 -10.31
C ASN A 351 16.51 -15.03 -10.59
N PHE A 352 15.29 -14.61 -10.26
CA PHE A 352 14.86 -13.23 -10.43
C PHE A 352 15.08 -12.43 -9.15
N THR A 353 15.67 -11.24 -9.28
CA THR A 353 15.85 -10.29 -8.18
C THR A 353 15.05 -9.04 -8.48
N ILE A 354 14.25 -8.60 -7.50
CA ILE A 354 13.45 -7.38 -7.58
C ILE A 354 13.93 -6.44 -6.47
N THR A 355 14.31 -5.22 -6.84
CA THR A 355 14.78 -4.20 -5.89
C THR A 355 14.05 -2.89 -6.13
N PRO A 356 13.66 -2.16 -5.07
CA PRO A 356 13.13 -0.80 -5.24
C PRO A 356 14.19 0.11 -5.90
N GLU A 357 13.73 1.06 -6.70
CA GLU A 357 14.55 2.18 -7.17
C GLU A 357 14.97 3.03 -5.95
N ALA A 358 16.27 3.33 -5.85
CA ALA A 358 16.86 4.03 -4.72
C ALA A 358 16.58 5.53 -4.76
#